data_AF-A0A920GKX3-F1
#
_entry.id   AF-A0A920GKX3-F1
#
_cell.length_a   1.000
_cell.length_b   1.000
_cell.length_c   1.000
_cell.angle_alpha   90.00
_cell.angle_beta   90.00
_cell.angle_gamma   90.00
#
_symmetry.space_group_name_H-M   'P 1'
#
loop_
_entity.id
_entity.type
_entity.pdbx_description
1 polymer ?
#
loop_
_entity_poly.entity_id
_entity_poly.type
_entity_poly.pdbx_seq_one_letter_code
_entity_poly.pdbx_strand_id
1 'polypeptide(L)'
;MVSRATFIACEWIHEQRPEMLHYMLSGNFDTEKKTSSVNLLKTRGKRVTAEITVPRDILMKHLRVALSRLHTDSKSQRCLPSYQLVQQCKPSG
;
A
#
# COMPACT_ATOMS: atom_id res chain seq x y z
N MET A 1 19.85 -11.01 5.76
CA MET A 1 20.19 -11.75 4.52
C MET A 1 20.48 -10.78 3.37
N VAL A 2 19.48 -10.01 2.91
CA VAL A 2 19.61 -9.12 1.74
C VAL A 2 20.75 -8.11 1.90
N SER A 3 20.88 -7.44 3.06
CA SER A 3 21.94 -6.45 3.29
C SER A 3 23.36 -7.01 3.16
N ARG A 4 23.61 -8.26 3.60
CA ARG A 4 24.92 -8.90 3.44
C ARG A 4 25.23 -9.21 1.98
N ALA A 5 24.25 -9.67 1.22
CA ALA A 5 24.43 -9.92 -0.21
C ALA A 5 24.64 -8.60 -0.98
N THR A 6 23.89 -7.56 -0.66
CA THR A 6 24.07 -6.22 -1.24
C THR A 6 25.45 -5.67 -0.93
N PHE A 7 25.98 -5.86 0.29
CA PHE A 7 27.33 -5.41 0.63
C PHE A 7 28.39 -6.07 -0.27
N ILE A 8 28.37 -7.40 -0.40
CA ILE A 8 29.33 -8.11 -1.26
C ILE A 8 29.22 -7.65 -2.73
N ALA A 9 28.00 -7.41 -3.22
CA ALA A 9 27.79 -6.88 -4.56
C ALA A 9 28.31 -5.44 -4.73
N CYS A 10 28.11 -4.57 -3.74
CA CYS A 10 28.63 -3.20 -3.77
C CYS A 10 30.16 -3.15 -3.73
N GLU A 11 30.80 -4.01 -2.93
CA GLU A 11 32.27 -4.13 -2.91
C GLU A 11 32.81 -4.57 -4.27
N TRP A 12 32.18 -5.57 -4.91
CA TRP A 12 32.56 -5.97 -6.26
C TRP A 12 32.42 -4.83 -7.27
N ILE A 13 31.34 -4.05 -7.22
CA ILE A 13 31.15 -2.88 -8.09
C ILE A 13 32.24 -1.83 -7.82
N HIS A 14 32.60 -1.61 -6.56
CA HIS A 14 33.62 -0.65 -6.17
C HIS A 14 35.00 -1.03 -6.71
N GLU A 15 35.38 -2.31 -6.66
CA GLU A 15 36.63 -2.80 -7.27
C GLU A 15 36.66 -2.58 -8.79
N GLN A 16 35.52 -2.72 -9.47
CA GLN A 16 35.42 -2.51 -10.92
C GLN A 16 35.39 -1.02 -11.32
N ARG A 17 34.97 -0.13 -10.41
CA ARG A 17 34.71 1.30 -10.68
C ARG A 17 35.32 2.17 -9.57
N PRO A 18 36.65 2.37 -9.57
CA PRO A 18 37.35 3.10 -8.53
C PRO A 18 37.01 4.61 -8.48
N GLU A 19 36.34 5.16 -9.50
CA GLU A 19 35.84 6.54 -9.47
C GLU A 19 34.66 6.74 -8.50
N MET A 20 34.02 5.67 -8.05
CA MET A 20 32.94 5.73 -7.08
C MET A 20 33.50 6.01 -5.67
N LEU A 21 33.37 7.26 -5.22
CA LEU A 21 33.97 7.72 -3.97
C LEU A 21 33.36 7.06 -2.72
N HIS A 22 32.04 7.09 -2.58
CA HIS A 22 31.34 6.60 -1.40
C HIS A 22 29.95 6.08 -1.76
N TYR A 23 29.52 5.01 -1.09
CA TYR A 23 28.16 4.50 -1.17
C TYR A 23 27.59 4.24 0.22
N MET A 24 26.27 4.22 0.32
CA MET A 24 25.55 3.82 1.52
C MET A 24 24.72 2.58 1.23
N LEU A 25 24.75 1.61 2.12
CA LEU A 25 24.05 0.33 1.92
C LEU A 25 22.51 0.47 1.96
N SER A 26 21.99 1.48 2.65
CA SER A 26 20.58 1.88 2.60
C SER A 26 20.48 3.40 2.55
N GLY A 27 20.08 3.92 1.38
CA GLY A 27 19.83 5.34 1.14
C GLY A 27 18.36 5.73 1.27
N ASN A 28 17.57 5.00 2.06
CA ASN A 28 16.10 5.09 2.10
C ASN A 28 15.39 4.76 0.78
N PHE A 29 16.05 4.21 -0.24
CA PHE A 29 15.36 3.77 -1.47
C PHE A 29 14.64 2.43 -1.28
N ASP A 30 15.20 1.53 -0.47
CA ASP A 30 14.53 0.31 -0.03
C ASP A 30 13.33 0.61 0.88
N THR A 31 13.27 1.83 1.44
CA THR A 31 12.21 2.36 2.30
C THR A 31 11.78 1.39 3.39
N GLU A 32 12.74 1.05 4.27
CA GLU A 32 12.47 0.31 5.50
C GLU A 32 11.83 1.23 6.54
N LYS A 33 10.76 0.75 7.21
CA LYS A 33 10.10 1.43 8.35
C LYS A 33 9.62 2.87 8.07
N LYS A 34 9.56 3.27 6.80
CA LYS A 34 9.05 4.58 6.35
C LYS A 34 7.99 4.37 5.29
N THR A 35 6.95 5.20 5.32
CA THR A 35 5.92 5.22 4.28
C THR A 35 6.53 5.66 2.97
N SER A 36 6.28 4.93 1.88
CA SER A 36 6.80 5.29 0.56
C SER A 36 5.83 4.93 -0.57
N SER A 37 5.78 5.79 -1.58
CA SER A 37 5.06 5.51 -2.83
C SER A 37 5.70 4.36 -3.60
N VAL A 38 7.03 4.16 -3.44
CA VAL A 38 7.76 3.07 -4.09
C VAL A 38 7.29 1.72 -3.56
N ASN A 39 7.10 1.54 -2.25
CA ASN A 39 6.58 0.28 -1.69
C ASN A 39 5.13 -0.01 -2.13
N LEU A 40 4.35 1.04 -2.37
CA LEU A 40 2.98 0.91 -2.89
C LEU A 40 2.99 0.38 -4.34
N LEU A 41 3.84 0.94 -5.20
CA LEU A 41 3.93 0.61 -6.62
C LEU A 41 4.71 -0.69 -6.88
N LYS A 42 5.83 -0.86 -6.19
CA LYS A 42 6.81 -1.94 -6.35
C LYS A 42 6.93 -2.68 -5.03
N THR A 43 5.84 -3.37 -4.68
CA THR A 43 5.65 -4.19 -3.46
C THR A 43 6.97 -4.62 -2.80
N ARG A 44 7.06 -4.43 -1.49
CA ARG A 44 8.18 -4.91 -0.67
C ARG A 44 7.76 -6.15 0.14
N GLY A 45 8.39 -7.30 -0.15
CA GLY A 45 8.03 -8.58 0.48
C GLY A 45 6.87 -9.29 -0.23
N LYS A 46 5.85 -9.73 0.50
CA LYS A 46 4.69 -10.44 -0.07
C LYS A 46 3.51 -9.47 -0.25
N ARG A 47 3.00 -9.35 -1.49
CA ARG A 47 1.70 -8.72 -1.76
C ARG A 47 0.61 -9.77 -1.58
N VAL A 48 -0.37 -9.48 -0.74
CA VAL A 48 -1.50 -10.37 -0.46
C VAL A 48 -2.79 -9.60 -0.68
N THR A 49 -3.74 -10.24 -1.35
CA THR A 49 -5.11 -9.76 -1.52
C THR A 49 -6.04 -10.87 -1.02
N ALA A 50 -7.06 -10.50 -0.24
CA ALA A 50 -8.05 -11.42 0.28
C ALA A 50 -9.43 -10.83 0.09
N GLU A 51 -10.37 -11.68 -0.30
CA GLU A 51 -11.76 -11.32 -0.54
C GLU A 51 -12.66 -12.34 0.17
N ILE A 52 -13.81 -11.89 0.64
CA ILE A 52 -14.80 -12.74 1.30
C ILE A 52 -16.21 -12.24 0.96
N THR A 53 -17.13 -13.18 0.76
CA THR A 53 -18.55 -12.88 0.63
C THR A 53 -19.23 -13.09 1.97
N VAL A 54 -19.85 -12.05 2.53
CA VAL A 54 -20.52 -12.11 3.83
C VAL A 54 -22.05 -12.07 3.64
N PRO A 55 -22.81 -13.09 4.09
CA PRO A 55 -24.27 -13.06 4.07
C PRO A 55 -24.85 -11.92 4.90
N ARG A 56 -25.96 -11.34 4.43
CA ARG A 56 -26.64 -10.19 5.05
C ARG A 56 -27.02 -10.46 6.51
N ASP A 57 -27.54 -11.64 6.82
CA ASP A 57 -28.04 -11.97 8.15
C ASP A 57 -26.91 -12.05 9.18
N ILE A 58 -25.76 -12.61 8.78
CA ILE A 58 -24.55 -12.71 9.60
C ILE A 58 -24.00 -11.31 9.86
N LEU A 59 -23.96 -10.47 8.82
CA LEU A 59 -23.52 -9.08 8.92
C LEU A 59 -24.39 -8.30 9.92
N MET A 60 -25.72 -8.37 9.82
CA MET A 60 -26.61 -7.67 10.75
C MET A 60 -26.52 -8.22 12.18
N LYS A 61 -26.45 -9.55 12.33
CA LYS A 61 -26.37 -10.20 13.65
C LYS A 61 -25.09 -9.84 14.40
N HIS A 62 -23.94 -9.84 13.72
CA HIS A 62 -22.63 -9.69 14.37
C HIS A 62 -22.09 -8.25 14.32
N LEU A 63 -22.25 -7.55 13.19
CA LEU A 63 -21.73 -6.19 13.02
C LEU A 63 -22.78 -5.12 13.34
N ARG A 64 -24.08 -5.47 13.44
CA ARG A 64 -25.19 -4.55 13.75
C ARG A 64 -25.32 -3.36 12.80
N VAL A 65 -24.88 -3.53 11.54
CA VAL A 65 -24.95 -2.50 10.50
C VAL A 65 -25.60 -3.06 9.24
N ALA A 66 -26.42 -2.25 8.58
CA ALA A 66 -26.99 -2.55 7.28
C ALA A 66 -25.95 -2.40 6.15
N LEU A 67 -26.00 -3.30 5.15
CA LEU A 67 -25.06 -3.31 4.02
C LEU A 67 -24.94 -1.97 3.28
N SER A 68 -26.07 -1.27 3.09
CA SER A 68 -26.11 0.04 2.43
C SER A 68 -25.29 1.11 3.15
N ARG A 69 -25.29 1.07 4.49
CA ARG A 69 -24.53 2.00 5.32
C ARG A 69 -23.03 1.69 5.26
N LEU A 70 -22.64 0.43 5.40
CA LEU A 70 -21.24 0.01 5.24
C LEU A 70 -20.69 0.39 3.87
N HIS A 71 -21.45 0.17 2.79
CA HIS A 71 -21.01 0.51 1.45
C HIS A 71 -20.76 2.01 1.29
N THR A 72 -21.70 2.84 1.79
CA THR A 72 -21.62 4.30 1.73
C THR A 72 -20.44 4.84 2.55
N ASP A 73 -20.30 4.38 3.79
CA ASP A 73 -19.21 4.80 4.69
C ASP A 73 -17.84 4.38 4.13
N SER A 74 -17.77 3.20 3.52
CA SER A 74 -16.52 2.70 2.93
C SER A 74 -16.08 3.51 1.69
N LYS A 75 -17.02 4.14 0.98
CA LYS A 75 -16.72 5.03 -0.13
C LYS A 75 -16.30 6.40 0.36
N SER A 76 -16.99 6.96 1.36
CA SER A 76 -16.66 8.29 1.89
C SER A 76 -15.30 8.34 2.58
N GLN A 77 -14.90 7.27 3.26
CA GLN A 77 -13.62 7.24 4.00
C GLN A 77 -12.41 6.87 3.12
N ARG A 78 -12.59 6.07 2.07
CA ARG A 78 -11.49 5.59 1.23
C ARG A 78 -11.27 6.42 -0.02
N CYS A 79 -12.32 7.05 -0.56
CA CYS A 79 -12.17 7.92 -1.70
C CYS A 79 -11.79 9.33 -1.22
N LEU A 80 -10.71 9.88 -1.77
CA LEU A 80 -10.33 11.28 -1.59
C LEU A 80 -11.48 12.22 -2.03
N PRO A 81 -11.49 13.50 -1.60
CA PRO A 81 -12.66 14.41 -1.64
C PRO A 81 -13.33 14.58 -3.02
N SER A 82 -12.66 14.21 -4.11
CA SER A 82 -13.20 14.24 -5.47
C SER A 82 -14.44 13.36 -5.68
N TYR A 83 -14.66 12.33 -4.84
CA TYR A 83 -15.83 11.45 -4.98
C TYR A 83 -17.12 12.00 -4.32
N GLN A 84 -17.00 12.94 -3.37
CA GLN A 84 -18.17 13.57 -2.75
C GLN A 84 -18.95 14.46 -3.74
N LEU A 85 -18.26 15.08 -4.71
CA LEU A 85 -18.88 15.87 -5.77
C LEU A 85 -19.79 15.03 -6.68
N VAL A 86 -19.47 13.74 -6.89
CA VAL A 86 -20.27 12.84 -7.73
C VAL A 86 -21.56 12.40 -7.03
N GLN A 87 -21.56 12.29 -5.68
CA GLN A 87 -22.76 11.90 -4.93
C GLN A 87 -23.76 13.03 -4.74
N GLN A 88 -23.35 14.31 -4.79
CA GLN A 88 -24.28 15.45 -4.86
C GLN A 88 -25.02 15.53 -6.20
N CYS A 89 -24.53 14.85 -7.24
CA CYS A 89 -25.15 14.77 -8.57
C CYS A 89 -26.00 13.50 -8.78
N LYS A 90 -26.54 12.86 -7.73
CA LYS A 90 -27.62 11.88 -7.93
C LYS A 90 -28.98 12.58 -7.85
N PRO A 91 -29.80 12.56 -8.92
CA PRO A 91 -31.13 13.15 -8.87
C PRO A 91 -31.99 12.35 -7.89
N SER A 92 -32.67 13.08 -7.01
CA SER A 92 -33.80 12.59 -6.22
C SER A 92 -34.96 12.32 -7.18
N GLY A 93 -35.10 11.07 -7.59
CA GLY A 93 -36.27 10.52 -8.26
C GLY A 93 -36.78 9.32 -7.47
#